data_AF-A0A3M2DEW7-F1
#
_entry.id   AF-A0A3M2DEW7-F1
#
_cell.length_a   1.000
_cell.length_b   1.000
_cell.length_c   1.000
_cell.angle_alpha   90.00
_cell.angle_beta   90.00
_cell.angle_gamma   90.00
#
_symmetry.space_group_name_H-M   'P 1'
#
loop_
_entity.id
_entity.type
_entity.pdbx_description
1 polymer ?
#
loop_
_entity_poly.entity_id
_entity_poly.type
_entity_poly.pdbx_seq_one_letter_code
_entity_poly.pdbx_strand_id
1 'polypeptide(L)'
;MLRGFLKEARMDAESQSTNPGTIDEELLAILCCPETKQGLRLLDSKQIRHLNALIDKGELRNKEGHVVQEKLDGGLMREDGKIVYPIRDHIPIMLIEEGIVIEGVL
;
A
#
# COMPACT_ATOMS: atom_id res chain seq x y z
N MET A 1 -33.37 48.71 10.61
CA MET A 1 -34.13 47.44 10.70
C MET A 1 -33.56 46.53 9.62
N LEU A 2 -32.49 45.78 9.86
CA LEU A 2 -32.45 44.45 10.48
C LEU A 2 -33.47 43.45 9.91
N ARG A 3 -32.93 42.29 9.48
CA ARG A 3 -33.55 40.99 9.14
C ARG A 3 -33.66 40.74 7.61
N GLY A 4 -33.08 39.70 7.04
CA GLY A 4 -32.48 38.55 7.68
C GLY A 4 -31.76 37.60 6.71
N PHE A 5 -30.69 37.03 7.26
CA PHE A 5 -30.29 35.63 7.15
C PHE A 5 -30.17 34.99 5.76
N LEU A 6 -28.93 34.99 5.28
CA LEU A 6 -28.19 33.80 4.83
C LEU A 6 -29.00 32.49 4.88
N LYS A 7 -29.26 31.92 3.71
CA LYS A 7 -29.28 30.47 3.53
C LYS A 7 -28.71 30.13 2.17
N GLU A 8 -27.40 30.40 2.02
CA GLU A 8 -26.58 29.59 1.13
C GLU A 8 -26.70 28.16 1.66
N ALA A 9 -27.55 27.37 1.00
CA ALA A 9 -27.53 25.92 1.15
C ALA A 9 -26.17 25.48 0.59
N ARG A 10 -25.20 25.44 1.51
CA ARG A 10 -23.92 24.79 1.34
C ARG A 10 -24.21 23.41 0.77
N MET A 11 -23.80 23.22 -0.47
CA MET A 11 -23.53 21.89 -0.99
C MET A 11 -22.49 21.31 -0.05
N ASP A 12 -22.90 20.33 0.76
CA ASP A 12 -21.97 19.58 1.59
C ASP A 12 -20.92 18.99 0.64
N ALA A 13 -19.72 19.52 0.75
CA ALA A 13 -18.57 19.07 0.02
C ALA A 13 -18.34 17.61 0.41
N GLU A 14 -18.72 16.70 -0.49
CA GLU A 14 -18.14 15.37 -0.56
C GLU A 14 -16.62 15.55 -0.51
N SER A 15 -16.03 15.26 0.65
CA SER A 15 -14.59 15.12 0.80
C SER A 15 -14.20 13.79 0.14
N GLN A 16 -14.20 13.79 -1.18
CA GLN A 16 -13.55 12.77 -1.99
C GLN A 16 -12.05 12.87 -1.71
N SER A 17 -11.57 12.09 -0.74
CA SER A 17 -10.15 11.81 -0.57
C SER A 17 -9.72 10.85 -1.68
N THR A 18 -9.64 11.36 -2.91
CA THR A 18 -9.06 10.65 -4.04
C THR A 18 -7.56 10.87 -4.02
N ASN A 19 -6.86 10.11 -3.18
CA ASN A 19 -5.48 9.77 -3.47
C ASN A 19 -5.48 8.30 -3.96
N PRO A 20 -5.31 8.07 -5.27
CA PRO A 20 -5.17 6.70 -5.79
C PRO A 20 -3.85 6.13 -5.23
N GLY A 21 -3.95 5.38 -4.13
CA GLY A 21 -2.82 4.69 -3.49
C GLY A 21 -2.56 5.01 -2.01
N THR A 22 -3.33 5.88 -1.35
CA THR A 22 -3.18 6.08 0.11
C THR A 22 -4.15 5.17 0.86
N ILE A 23 -3.63 4.10 1.43
CA ILE A 23 -4.30 3.44 2.55
C ILE A 23 -4.26 4.44 3.71
N ASP A 24 -5.42 4.70 4.31
CA ASP A 24 -5.53 5.57 5.47
C ASP A 24 -4.58 5.10 6.60
N GLU A 25 -3.85 6.01 7.22
CA GLU A 25 -2.91 5.70 8.30
C GLU A 25 -3.61 5.06 9.51
N GLU A 26 -4.87 5.42 9.78
CA GLU A 26 -5.67 4.79 10.84
C GLU A 26 -6.04 3.34 10.48
N LEU A 27 -6.26 3.04 9.20
CA LEU A 27 -6.50 1.67 8.73
C LEU A 27 -5.21 0.84 8.79
N LEU A 28 -4.07 1.43 8.43
CA LEU A 28 -2.75 0.81 8.60
C LEU A 28 -2.44 0.49 10.07
N ALA A 29 -2.86 1.32 11.01
CA ALA A 29 -2.67 1.07 12.44
C ALA A 29 -3.41 -0.20 12.94
N ILE A 30 -4.47 -0.62 12.25
CA ILE A 30 -5.20 -1.88 12.51
C ILE A 30 -4.63 -3.03 11.65
N LEU A 31 -4.03 -2.71 10.50
CA LEU A 31 -3.50 -3.67 9.55
C LEU A 31 -2.11 -4.18 9.98
N CYS A 32 -1.97 -5.49 10.19
CA CYS A 32 -0.70 -6.12 10.53
C CYS A 32 -0.36 -7.23 9.52
N CYS A 33 0.88 -7.72 9.57
CA CYS A 33 1.29 -8.90 8.81
C CYS A 33 0.33 -10.07 9.08
N PRO A 34 -0.28 -10.70 8.06
CA PRO A 34 -1.25 -11.77 8.24
C PRO A 34 -0.67 -12.99 8.96
N GLU A 35 0.62 -13.28 8.74
CA GLU A 35 1.35 -14.41 9.32
C GLU A 35 1.84 -14.15 10.75
N THR A 36 2.55 -13.04 10.98
CA THR A 36 3.32 -12.81 12.21
C THR A 36 2.74 -11.73 13.12
N LYS A 37 1.71 -11.01 12.65
CA LYS A 37 1.12 -9.84 13.34
C LYS A 37 2.07 -8.66 13.56
N GLN A 38 3.24 -8.67 12.92
CA GLN A 38 4.17 -7.54 12.91
C GLN A 38 3.57 -6.31 12.22
N GLY A 39 4.12 -5.13 12.54
CA GLY A 39 3.77 -3.89 11.89
C GLY A 39 4.08 -3.89 10.39
N LEU A 40 3.37 -3.04 9.66
CA LEU A 40 3.55 -2.80 8.23
C LEU A 40 3.81 -1.31 8.01
N ARG A 41 4.66 -1.01 7.02
CA ARG A 41 4.83 0.36 6.53
C ARG A 41 4.70 0.42 5.02
N LEU A 42 4.19 1.53 4.50
CA LEU A 42 4.20 1.79 3.07
C LEU A 42 5.64 1.97 2.58
N LEU A 43 5.92 1.39 1.42
CA LEU A 43 7.14 1.66 0.65
C LEU A 43 7.04 3.01 -0.05
N ASP A 44 8.16 3.72 -0.13
CA ASP A 44 8.23 4.95 -0.92
C ASP A 44 8.41 4.66 -2.42
N SER A 45 8.24 5.69 -3.26
CA SER A 45 8.33 5.54 -4.72
C SER A 45 9.72 5.10 -5.21
N LYS A 46 10.81 5.39 -4.49
CA LYS A 46 12.16 4.94 -4.85
C LYS A 46 12.29 3.44 -4.60
N GLN A 47 11.78 2.95 -3.46
CA GLN A 47 11.74 1.53 -3.14
C GLN A 47 10.88 0.76 -4.15
N ILE A 48 9.70 1.27 -4.51
CA ILE A 48 8.84 0.64 -5.53
C ILE A 48 9.52 0.58 -6.89
N ARG A 49 10.16 1.66 -7.35
CA ARG A 49 10.93 1.65 -8.60
C ARG A 49 12.05 0.62 -8.57
N HIS A 50 12.74 0.48 -7.43
CA HIS A 50 13.81 -0.51 -7.29
C HIS A 50 13.27 -1.94 -7.38
N LEU A 51 12.22 -2.28 -6.63
CA LEU A 51 11.60 -3.60 -6.68
C LEU A 51 11.08 -3.92 -8.08
N ASN A 52 10.41 -2.97 -8.73
CA ASN A 52 9.93 -3.13 -10.10
C ASN A 52 11.08 -3.43 -11.08
N ALA A 53 12.26 -2.82 -10.92
CA ALA A 53 13.41 -3.14 -11.77
C ALA A 53 13.94 -4.57 -11.54
N LEU A 54 13.81 -5.13 -10.34
CA LEU A 54 14.17 -6.52 -10.04
C LEU A 54 13.13 -7.51 -10.57
N ILE A 55 11.84 -7.12 -10.56
CA ILE A 55 10.75 -7.86 -11.20
C ILE A 55 11.01 -8.00 -12.70
N ASP A 56 11.42 -6.93 -13.39
CA ASP A 56 11.76 -7.01 -14.83
C ASP A 56 12.89 -7.99 -15.14
N LYS A 57 13.81 -8.18 -14.19
CA LYS A 57 14.92 -9.13 -14.30
C LYS A 57 14.54 -10.55 -13.89
N GLY A 58 13.35 -10.75 -13.34
CA GLY A 58 12.91 -12.04 -12.79
C GLY A 58 13.65 -12.45 -11.51
N GLU A 59 14.18 -11.49 -10.75
CA GLU A 59 15.03 -11.74 -9.57
C GLU A 59 14.22 -11.86 -8.27
N LEU A 60 12.99 -11.33 -8.22
CA LEU A 60 12.12 -11.42 -7.05
C LEU A 60 11.25 -12.66 -7.07
N ARG A 61 11.05 -13.23 -5.87
CA ARG A 61 10.18 -14.38 -5.64
C ARG A 61 9.16 -14.08 -4.55
N ASN A 62 7.97 -14.64 -4.68
CA ASN A 62 7.02 -14.69 -3.58
C ASN A 62 7.40 -15.81 -2.59
N LYS A 63 6.67 -15.94 -1.49
CA LYS A 63 6.94 -16.94 -0.45
C LYS A 63 6.84 -18.38 -0.94
N GLU A 64 6.04 -18.63 -1.97
CA GLU A 64 5.95 -19.95 -2.65
C GLU A 64 7.13 -20.21 -3.60
N GLY A 65 8.04 -19.25 -3.77
CA GLY A 65 9.21 -19.36 -4.63
C GLY A 65 8.93 -19.07 -6.11
N HIS A 66 7.71 -18.69 -6.47
CA HIS A 66 7.36 -18.29 -7.83
C HIS A 66 7.96 -16.93 -8.16
N VAL A 67 8.43 -16.76 -9.40
CA VAL A 67 8.95 -15.48 -9.90
C VAL A 67 7.80 -14.49 -9.95
N VAL A 68 7.99 -13.31 -9.36
CA VAL A 68 7.03 -12.21 -9.44
C VAL A 68 7.09 -11.62 -10.84
N GLN A 69 5.96 -11.54 -11.54
CA GLN A 69 5.88 -11.03 -12.91
C GLN A 69 5.16 -9.69 -13.01
N GLU A 70 4.20 -9.46 -12.12
CA GLU A 70 3.40 -8.24 -12.10
C GLU A 70 4.09 -7.12 -11.32
N LYS A 71 4.02 -5.92 -11.89
CA LYS A 71 4.54 -4.71 -11.26
C LYS A 71 3.74 -4.33 -10.02
N LEU A 72 4.41 -3.58 -9.16
CA LEU A 72 3.85 -3.04 -7.93
C LEU A 72 3.44 -1.59 -8.15
N ASP A 73 2.20 -1.24 -7.82
CA ASP A 73 1.76 0.15 -7.68
C ASP A 73 2.26 0.74 -6.36
N GLY A 74 2.29 -0.11 -5.33
CA GLY A 74 2.79 0.16 -4.00
C GLY A 74 3.14 -1.13 -3.28
N GLY A 75 3.50 -1.03 -2.00
CA GLY A 75 3.83 -2.20 -1.21
C GLY A 75 3.85 -1.90 0.29
N LEU A 76 3.46 -2.92 1.05
CA LEU A 76 3.49 -2.91 2.51
C LEU A 76 4.66 -3.76 2.98
N MET A 77 5.71 -3.10 3.44
CA MET A 77 6.88 -3.75 3.99
C MET A 77 6.62 -4.13 5.43
N ARG A 78 6.87 -5.39 5.75
CA ARG A 78 6.91 -5.87 7.13
C ARG A 78 8.05 -5.22 7.90
N GLU A 79 7.82 -4.97 9.18
CA GLU A 79 8.77 -4.26 10.04
C GLU A 79 10.18 -4.89 10.08
N ASP A 80 10.31 -6.20 9.86
CA ASP A 80 11.60 -6.89 9.77
C ASP A 80 12.35 -6.67 8.45
N GLY A 81 11.74 -5.99 7.47
CA GLY A 81 12.34 -5.71 6.17
C GLY A 81 12.52 -6.94 5.28
N LYS A 82 11.87 -8.07 5.59
CA LYS A 82 12.07 -9.33 4.85
C LYS A 82 10.98 -9.61 3.82
N ILE A 83 9.77 -9.11 4.06
CA ILE A 83 8.59 -9.38 3.23
C ILE A 83 7.92 -8.06 2.84
N VAL A 84 7.51 -7.98 1.58
CA VAL A 84 6.63 -6.93 1.05
C VAL A 84 5.34 -7.57 0.54
N TYR A 85 4.20 -7.11 1.02
CA TYR A 85 2.91 -7.43 0.42
C TYR A 85 2.61 -6.42 -0.69
N PRO A 86 2.31 -6.87 -1.92
CA PRO A 86 2.12 -5.96 -3.05
C PRO A 86 0.80 -5.22 -2.94
N ILE A 87 0.78 -3.97 -3.42
CA ILE A 87 -0.45 -3.23 -3.72
C ILE A 87 -0.59 -3.19 -5.24
N ARG A 88 -1.74 -3.66 -5.73
CA ARG A 88 -2.10 -3.68 -7.16
C ARG A 88 -3.52 -3.16 -7.34
N ASP A 89 -3.74 -2.30 -8.32
CA ASP A 89 -5.01 -1.60 -8.53
C ASP A 89 -5.50 -0.91 -7.24
N HIS A 90 -4.54 -0.38 -6.46
CA HIS A 90 -4.76 0.21 -5.13
C HIS A 90 -5.33 -0.74 -4.06
N ILE A 91 -5.32 -2.05 -4.29
CA ILE A 91 -5.76 -3.09 -3.35
C ILE A 91 -4.52 -3.79 -2.77
N PRO A 92 -4.34 -3.78 -1.43
CA PRO A 92 -3.31 -4.58 -0.78
C PRO A 92 -3.62 -6.07 -0.88
N ILE A 93 -2.72 -6.84 -1.46
CA ILE A 93 -2.84 -8.30 -1.50
C ILE A 93 -2.25 -8.87 -0.20
N MET A 94 -3.13 -9.09 0.78
CA MET A 94 -2.79 -9.55 2.14
C MET A 94 -2.83 -11.09 2.28
N LEU A 95 -2.38 -11.79 1.25
CA LEU A 95 -2.21 -13.25 1.26
C LEU A 95 -0.77 -13.61 1.62
N ILE A 96 -0.59 -14.62 2.47
CA ILE A 96 0.75 -14.99 2.98
C ILE A 96 1.64 -15.45 1.82
N GLU A 97 1.09 -16.25 0.92
CA GLU A 97 1.76 -16.87 -0.23
C GLU A 97 2.26 -15.83 -1.24
N GLU A 98 1.55 -14.71 -1.35
CA GLU A 98 1.86 -13.58 -2.24
C GLU A 98 2.91 -12.62 -1.66
N GLY A 99 3.34 -12.81 -0.41
CA GLY A 99 4.41 -12.02 0.19
C GLY A 99 5.71 -12.13 -0.61
N ILE A 100 6.26 -11.00 -1.05
CA ILE A 100 7.49 -10.94 -1.83
C ILE A 100 8.70 -10.92 -0.89
N VAL A 101 9.64 -11.83 -1.09
CA VAL A 101 10.87 -11.91 -0.28
C VAL A 101 11.86 -10.85 -0.75
N ILE A 102 12.27 -9.97 0.17
CA ILE A 102 13.15 -8.82 -0.10
C ILE A 102 14.36 -8.75 0.85
N GLU A 103 14.65 -9.81 1.60
CA GLU A 103 15.76 -9.83 2.56
C GLU A 103 17.10 -9.53 1.85
N GLY A 104 17.76 -8.44 2.26
CA GLY A 104 19.02 -7.96 1.66
C GLY A 104 18.86 -7.17 0.35
N VAL A 105 17.64 -6.82 -0.04
CA VAL A 105 17.34 -6.08 -1.29
C VAL A 105 17.13 -4.58 -1.05
N LEU A 106 16.42 -4.22 0.03
CA LEU A 106 16.03 -2.84 0.36
C LEU A 106 16.71 -2.28 1.61
#